data_AF-A0A7L5ZJW8-F1
#
_entry.id   AF-A0A7L5ZJW8-F1
#
_cell.length_a   1.000
_cell.length_b   1.000
_cell.length_c   1.000
_cell.angle_alpha   90.00
_cell.angle_beta   90.00
_cell.angle_gamma   90.00
#
_symmetry.space_group_name_H-M   'P 1'
#
loop_
_entity.id
_entity.type
_entity.pdbx_description
1 polymer ?
#
loop_
_entity_poly.entity_id
_entity_poly.type
_entity_poly.pdbx_seq_one_letter_code
_entity_poly.pdbx_strand_id
1 'polypeptide(L)'
;MLGVLCAVGAALRPLSAGTAGVDLIFFLLLLGGRVFGPGFGFALGNLTLFASALLTGGVGPWLPYQMLAAGFVAASAACWPRLRGRAEVWLLGVLGFVTAFAYGWLMDFAFWPFGIGPATQFSYDPAAGPWTNLHTFVLYNLATSMGWNLGRAITNVVLLAVLGPALLRVLRRAARRGIVPREVSSGRTAGNTVGVGRG
;
A
#
# COMPACT_ATOMS: atom_id res chain seq x y z
N MET A 1 -16.22 0.62 0.50
CA MET A 1 -15.08 0.92 -0.40
C MET A 1 -13.88 0.03 -0.16
N LEU A 2 -13.44 -0.16 1.09
CA LEU A 2 -12.31 -1.03 1.44
C LEU A 2 -12.43 -2.45 0.84
N GLY A 3 -13.57 -3.12 1.03
CA GLY A 3 -13.81 -4.45 0.47
C GLY A 3 -13.77 -4.50 -1.07
N VAL A 4 -14.30 -3.48 -1.75
CA VAL A 4 -14.27 -3.41 -3.23
C VAL A 4 -12.83 -3.25 -3.73
N LEU A 5 -12.06 -2.34 -3.14
CA LEU A 5 -10.66 -2.15 -3.51
C LEU A 5 -9.80 -3.37 -3.18
N CYS A 6 -10.08 -4.02 -2.06
CA CYS A 6 -9.45 -5.29 -1.68
C CYS A 6 -9.74 -6.38 -2.71
N ALA A 7 -11.00 -6.55 -3.12
CA ALA A 7 -11.39 -7.54 -4.13
C ALA A 7 -10.70 -7.28 -5.47
N VAL A 8 -10.68 -6.02 -5.93
CA VAL A 8 -9.98 -5.63 -7.17
C VAL A 8 -8.48 -5.91 -7.04
N GLY A 9 -7.83 -5.46 -5.97
CA GLY A 9 -6.40 -5.70 -5.75
C GLY A 9 -6.06 -7.19 -5.64
N ALA A 10 -6.94 -7.99 -5.03
CA ALA A 10 -6.72 -9.41 -4.86
C ALA A 10 -6.82 -10.18 -6.19
N ALA A 11 -7.69 -9.73 -7.10
CA ALA A 11 -7.82 -10.25 -8.46
C ALA A 11 -6.70 -9.79 -9.41
N LEU A 12 -6.12 -8.60 -9.18
CA LEU A 12 -5.01 -8.08 -9.98
C LEU A 12 -3.69 -8.82 -9.70
N ARG A 13 -3.50 -9.34 -8.49
CA ARG A 13 -2.26 -10.00 -8.06
C ARG A 13 -1.91 -11.26 -8.87
N PRO A 14 -2.82 -12.23 -9.12
CA PRO A 14 -2.52 -13.36 -9.99
C PRO A 14 -2.19 -12.94 -11.43
N LEU A 15 -2.81 -11.87 -11.93
CA LEU A 15 -2.55 -11.37 -13.28
C LEU A 15 -1.14 -10.77 -13.42
N SER A 16 -0.57 -10.25 -12.32
CA SER A 16 0.85 -9.86 -12.24
C SER A 16 1.81 -11.04 -12.03
N ALA A 17 1.35 -12.16 -11.48
CA ALA A 17 2.21 -13.31 -11.16
C ALA A 17 2.58 -14.06 -12.45
N GLY A 18 3.77 -13.76 -13.01
CA GLY A 18 4.32 -14.45 -14.17
C GLY A 18 4.90 -13.54 -15.25
N THR A 19 4.66 -12.23 -15.18
CA THR A 19 5.28 -11.24 -16.08
C THR A 19 6.44 -10.55 -15.35
N ALA A 20 7.65 -10.66 -15.89
CA ALA A 20 8.91 -10.21 -15.30
C ALA A 20 8.85 -8.81 -14.64
N GLY A 21 8.56 -8.78 -13.33
CA GLY A 21 8.47 -7.56 -12.53
C GLY A 21 7.19 -6.74 -12.67
N VAL A 22 6.18 -7.14 -13.45
CA VAL A 22 4.93 -6.36 -13.57
C VAL A 22 4.09 -6.55 -12.31
N ASP A 23 3.88 -5.49 -11.52
CA ASP A 23 3.04 -5.54 -10.32
C ASP A 23 1.88 -4.54 -10.42
N LEU A 24 0.65 -5.07 -10.46
CA LEU A 24 -0.56 -4.27 -10.63
C LEU A 24 -1.20 -3.87 -9.30
N ILE A 25 -0.65 -4.31 -8.17
CA ILE A 25 -1.29 -4.08 -6.86
C ILE A 25 -0.88 -2.72 -6.31
N PHE A 26 0.40 -2.37 -6.43
CA PHE A 26 0.99 -1.23 -5.73
C PHE A 26 0.37 0.10 -6.15
N PHE A 27 0.09 0.31 -7.44
CA PHE A 27 -0.53 1.55 -7.91
C PHE A 27 -1.93 1.73 -7.29
N LEU A 28 -2.69 0.64 -7.16
CA LEU A 28 -4.02 0.66 -6.56
C LEU A 28 -3.94 0.96 -5.07
N LEU A 29 -2.97 0.37 -4.36
CA LEU A 29 -2.70 0.61 -2.95
C LEU A 29 -2.34 2.09 -2.68
N LEU A 30 -1.45 2.66 -3.49
CA LEU A 30 -1.04 4.06 -3.40
C LEU A 30 -2.22 5.00 -3.65
N LEU A 31 -3.04 4.72 -4.67
CA LEU A 31 -4.26 5.49 -4.94
C LEU A 31 -5.27 5.38 -3.80
N GLY A 32 -5.48 4.19 -3.25
CA GLY A 32 -6.36 3.94 -2.11
C GLY A 32 -5.92 4.70 -0.86
N GLY A 33 -4.65 4.58 -0.48
CA GLY A 33 -4.08 5.32 0.63
C GLY A 33 -4.16 6.84 0.42
N ARG A 34 -3.78 7.31 -0.77
CA ARG A 34 -3.81 8.75 -1.11
C ARG A 34 -5.19 9.37 -0.97
N VAL A 35 -6.25 8.64 -1.30
CA VAL A 35 -7.64 9.15 -1.29
C VAL A 35 -8.32 8.98 0.06
N PHE A 36 -8.13 7.83 0.72
CA PHE A 36 -8.88 7.46 1.93
C PHE A 36 -8.09 7.61 3.24
N GLY A 37 -6.79 7.95 3.17
CA GLY A 37 -5.95 8.23 4.32
C GLY A 37 -5.05 7.05 4.75
N PRO A 38 -4.15 7.28 5.73
CA PRO A 38 -3.10 6.34 6.09
C PRO A 38 -3.64 5.05 6.71
N GLY A 39 -4.60 5.14 7.64
CA GLY A 39 -5.20 3.96 8.27
C GLY A 39 -5.97 3.09 7.28
N PHE A 40 -6.71 3.72 6.35
CA PHE A 40 -7.39 3.00 5.28
C PHE A 40 -6.39 2.34 4.33
N GLY A 41 -5.33 3.06 3.93
CA GLY A 41 -4.26 2.52 3.10
C GLY A 41 -3.62 1.29 3.75
N PHE A 42 -3.24 1.40 5.02
CA PHE A 42 -2.65 0.29 5.77
C PHE A 42 -3.56 -0.95 5.78
N ALA A 43 -4.83 -0.78 6.14
CA ALA A 43 -5.80 -1.87 6.12
C ALA A 43 -6.00 -2.44 4.70
N LEU A 44 -6.04 -1.59 3.69
CA LEU A 44 -6.18 -2.00 2.29
C LEU A 44 -5.00 -2.88 1.86
N GLY A 45 -3.76 -2.49 2.15
CA GLY A 45 -2.57 -3.27 1.80
C GLY A 45 -2.57 -4.67 2.43
N ASN A 46 -2.83 -4.73 3.75
CA ASN A 46 -2.90 -5.98 4.49
C ASN A 46 -4.01 -6.90 3.97
N LEU A 47 -5.25 -6.39 3.87
CA LEU A 47 -6.40 -7.18 3.44
C LEU A 47 -6.28 -7.64 1.98
N THR A 48 -5.75 -6.80 1.09
CA THR A 48 -5.57 -7.15 -0.32
C THR A 48 -4.62 -8.32 -0.47
N LEU A 49 -3.46 -8.28 0.20
CA LEU A 49 -2.49 -9.38 0.13
C LEU A 49 -2.99 -10.64 0.82
N PHE A 50 -3.66 -10.50 1.96
CA PHE A 50 -4.28 -11.62 2.66
C PHE A 50 -5.34 -12.31 1.80
N ALA A 51 -6.31 -11.55 1.30
CA ALA A 51 -7.37 -12.08 0.44
C ALA A 51 -6.79 -12.74 -0.81
N SER A 52 -5.80 -12.13 -1.44
CA SER A 52 -5.16 -12.71 -2.62
C SER A 52 -4.38 -13.99 -2.32
N ALA A 53 -3.70 -14.07 -1.16
CA ALA A 53 -3.01 -15.28 -0.74
C ALA A 53 -4.00 -16.42 -0.49
N LEU A 54 -5.18 -16.14 0.08
CA LEU A 54 -6.24 -17.14 0.21
C LEU A 54 -6.76 -17.61 -1.16
N LEU A 55 -6.96 -16.67 -2.10
CA LEU A 55 -7.44 -17.00 -3.45
C LEU A 55 -6.45 -17.84 -4.27
N THR A 56 -5.16 -17.63 -4.06
CA THR A 56 -4.09 -18.30 -4.83
C THR A 56 -3.50 -19.51 -4.10
N GLY A 57 -3.95 -19.80 -2.88
CA GLY A 57 -3.31 -20.80 -2.01
C GLY A 57 -1.91 -20.41 -1.55
N GLY A 58 -1.49 -19.16 -1.74
CA GLY A 58 -0.14 -18.65 -1.45
C GLY A 58 0.11 -18.28 0.01
N VAL A 59 -0.54 -18.96 0.97
CA VAL A 59 -0.34 -18.71 2.40
C VAL A 59 0.97 -19.36 2.84
N GLY A 60 1.88 -18.55 3.37
CA GLY A 60 3.18 -19.02 3.83
C GLY A 60 3.83 -18.08 4.85
N PRO A 61 4.98 -18.45 5.41
CA PRO A 61 5.68 -17.67 6.44
C PRO A 61 6.10 -16.26 5.95
N TRP A 62 6.15 -16.06 4.63
CA TRP A 62 6.42 -14.75 4.02
C TRP A 62 5.22 -13.81 4.02
N LEU A 63 4.00 -14.33 4.10
CA LEU A 63 2.79 -13.53 3.91
C LEU A 63 2.65 -12.38 4.92
N PRO A 64 2.92 -12.57 6.23
CA PRO A 64 2.83 -11.46 7.19
C PRO A 64 3.77 -10.30 6.87
N TYR A 65 4.98 -10.60 6.40
CA TYR A 65 5.96 -9.59 5.98
C TYR A 65 5.45 -8.81 4.77
N GLN A 66 4.90 -9.51 3.78
CA GLN A 66 4.32 -8.88 2.60
C GLN A 66 3.12 -7.99 2.98
N MET A 67 2.22 -8.50 3.81
CA MET A 67 1.04 -7.77 4.30
C MET A 67 1.44 -6.47 4.99
N LEU A 68 2.41 -6.54 5.91
CA LEU A 68 2.90 -5.38 6.64
C LEU A 68 3.57 -4.37 5.69
N ALA A 69 4.46 -4.84 4.83
CA ALA A 69 5.17 -3.99 3.88
C ALA A 69 4.21 -3.29 2.91
N ALA A 70 3.24 -4.01 2.33
CA ALA A 70 2.22 -3.43 1.45
C ALA A 70 1.29 -2.46 2.19
N GLY A 71 0.97 -2.75 3.46
CA GLY A 71 0.25 -1.82 4.34
C GLY A 71 0.99 -0.50 4.48
N PHE A 72 2.31 -0.54 4.75
CA PHE A 72 3.13 0.66 4.84
C PHE A 72 3.28 1.39 3.50
N VAL A 73 3.43 0.67 2.38
CA VAL A 73 3.43 1.27 1.04
C VAL A 73 2.15 2.08 0.82
N ALA A 74 0.99 1.47 1.07
CA ALA A 74 -0.30 2.14 0.91
C ALA A 74 -0.44 3.34 1.86
N ALA A 75 -0.05 3.19 3.12
CA ALA A 75 -0.12 4.27 4.11
C ALA A 75 0.78 5.46 3.74
N SER A 76 1.97 5.19 3.19
CA SER A 76 2.95 6.23 2.83
C SER A 76 2.38 7.27 1.86
N ALA A 77 1.50 6.86 0.95
CA ALA A 77 0.86 7.75 -0.02
C ALA A 77 -0.04 8.82 0.63
N ALA A 78 -0.43 8.63 1.88
CA ALA A 78 -1.29 9.55 2.62
C ALA A 78 -0.53 10.51 3.53
N CYS A 79 0.76 10.25 3.81
CA CYS A 79 1.58 11.05 4.74
C CYS A 79 2.03 12.40 4.16
N TRP A 80 1.80 12.63 2.87
CA TRP A 80 2.28 13.81 2.15
C TRP A 80 1.21 14.89 1.99
N PRO A 81 1.61 16.16 1.84
CA PRO A 81 0.68 17.28 1.69
C PRO A 81 -0.28 17.08 0.52
N ARG A 82 -1.46 17.72 0.62
CA ARG A 82 -2.53 17.56 -0.36
C ARG A 82 -2.22 18.28 -1.67
N LEU A 83 -1.43 17.63 -2.53
CA LEU A 83 -1.20 18.06 -3.91
C LEU A 83 -2.40 17.72 -4.81
N ARG A 84 -2.52 18.42 -5.94
CA ARG A 84 -3.52 18.17 -6.99
C ARG A 84 -2.90 18.26 -8.38
N GLY A 85 -3.60 17.70 -9.37
CA GLY A 85 -3.18 17.76 -10.77
C GLY A 85 -1.89 16.98 -11.03
N ARG A 86 -1.00 17.52 -11.87
CA ARG A 86 0.23 16.83 -12.29
C ARG A 86 1.21 16.60 -11.13
N ALA A 87 1.32 17.54 -10.19
CA ALA A 87 2.21 17.41 -9.04
C ALA A 87 1.85 16.22 -8.14
N GLU A 88 0.55 15.93 -8.02
CA GLU A 88 0.08 14.76 -7.29
C GLU A 88 0.45 13.45 -7.98
N VAL A 89 0.31 13.38 -9.32
CA VAL A 89 0.70 12.20 -10.09
C VAL A 89 2.20 11.97 -10.01
N TRP A 90 3.00 13.04 -10.10
CA TRP A 90 4.45 12.97 -9.93
C TRP A 90 4.85 12.46 -8.56
N LEU A 91 4.26 13.02 -7.50
CA LEU A 91 4.50 12.54 -6.13
C LEU A 91 4.18 11.06 -6.00
N LEU A 92 3.01 10.62 -6.49
CA LEU A 92 2.63 9.22 -6.44
C LEU A 92 3.57 8.34 -7.27
N GLY A 93 4.01 8.81 -8.44
CA GLY A 93 4.97 8.10 -9.28
C GLY A 93 6.31 7.91 -8.58
N VAL A 94 6.86 8.97 -7.98
CA VAL A 94 8.10 8.89 -7.19
C VAL A 94 7.91 7.96 -5.99
N LEU A 95 6.80 8.09 -5.25
CA LEU A 95 6.51 7.19 -4.13
C LEU A 95 6.36 5.74 -4.60
N GLY A 96 5.68 5.49 -5.72
CA GLY A 96 5.51 4.16 -6.28
C GLY A 96 6.81 3.54 -6.76
N PHE A 97 7.73 4.35 -7.27
CA PHE A 97 9.08 3.93 -7.61
C PHE A 97 9.87 3.56 -6.34
N VAL A 98 9.97 4.49 -5.38
CA VAL A 98 10.75 4.28 -4.15
C VAL A 98 10.21 3.10 -3.33
N THR A 99 8.89 3.02 -3.17
CA THR A 99 8.26 1.94 -2.39
C THR A 99 8.35 0.58 -3.08
N ALA A 100 8.45 0.52 -4.41
CA ALA A 100 8.69 -0.73 -5.13
C ALA A 100 10.07 -1.32 -4.81
N PHE A 101 11.11 -0.47 -4.78
CA PHE A 101 12.46 -0.89 -4.36
C PHE A 101 12.50 -1.22 -2.87
N ALA A 102 11.95 -0.35 -2.02
CA ALA A 102 11.94 -0.56 -0.57
C ALA A 102 11.22 -1.86 -0.18
N TYR A 103 10.09 -2.17 -0.82
CA TYR A 103 9.38 -3.43 -0.60
C TYR A 103 10.24 -4.63 -1.00
N GLY A 104 10.87 -4.60 -2.18
CA GLY A 104 11.73 -5.69 -2.62
C GLY A 104 12.92 -5.92 -1.72
N TRP A 105 13.63 -4.85 -1.36
CA TRP A 105 14.75 -4.90 -0.43
C TRP A 105 14.34 -5.45 0.92
N LEU A 106 13.21 -5.01 1.47
CA LEU A 106 12.74 -5.48 2.77
C LEU A 106 12.37 -6.97 2.72
N MET A 107 11.72 -7.42 1.64
CA MET A 107 11.38 -8.83 1.47
C MET A 107 12.64 -9.67 1.30
N ASP A 108 13.55 -9.26 0.42
CA ASP A 108 14.79 -9.98 0.20
C ASP A 108 15.62 -10.04 1.49
N PHE A 109 15.72 -8.94 2.24
CA PHE A 109 16.44 -8.91 3.51
C PHE A 109 15.85 -9.86 4.55
N ALA A 110 14.53 -9.96 4.62
CA ALA A 110 13.84 -10.84 5.58
C ALA A 110 14.09 -12.33 5.29
N PHE A 111 14.30 -12.71 4.03
CA PHE A 111 14.51 -14.12 3.64
C PHE A 111 15.96 -14.46 3.30
N TRP A 112 16.80 -13.47 2.99
CA TRP A 112 18.17 -13.65 2.55
C TRP A 112 19.01 -14.55 3.47
N PRO A 113 18.96 -14.41 4.82
CA PRO A 113 19.70 -15.30 5.72
C PRO A 113 19.32 -16.78 5.63
N PHE A 114 18.13 -17.08 5.11
CA PHE A 114 17.58 -18.44 5.00
C PHE A 114 17.51 -18.94 3.55
N GLY A 115 17.63 -18.04 2.57
CA GLY A 115 17.39 -18.32 1.16
C GLY A 115 18.58 -18.90 0.41
N ILE A 116 19.80 -18.72 0.94
CA ILE A 116 21.04 -19.19 0.30
C ILE A 116 21.75 -20.13 1.27
N GLY A 117 22.06 -21.34 0.82
CA GLY A 117 22.75 -22.34 1.64
C GLY A 117 24.08 -21.81 2.22
N PRO A 118 24.59 -22.44 3.30
CA PRO A 118 25.88 -22.06 3.85
C PRO A 118 26.96 -22.32 2.79
N ALA A 119 27.86 -21.35 2.56
CA ALA A 119 29.00 -21.41 1.62
C ALA A 119 28.85 -20.85 0.19
N THR A 120 28.06 -19.79 -0.03
CA THR A 120 28.18 -18.95 -1.25
C THR A 120 28.78 -17.58 -0.92
N GLN A 121 29.28 -16.87 -1.94
CA GLN A 121 29.78 -15.49 -1.80
C GLN A 121 28.71 -14.49 -1.35
N PHE A 122 27.43 -14.87 -1.47
CA PHE A 122 26.28 -14.05 -1.04
C PHE A 122 25.62 -14.56 0.23
N SER A 123 26.14 -15.61 0.87
CA SER A 123 25.50 -16.18 2.07
C SER A 123 25.69 -15.27 3.27
N TYR A 124 24.70 -15.27 4.16
CA TYR A 124 24.82 -14.64 5.47
C TYR A 124 25.88 -15.36 6.32
N ASP A 125 26.79 -14.59 6.91
CA ASP A 125 27.81 -15.11 7.82
C ASP A 125 27.52 -14.65 9.26
N PRO A 126 27.09 -15.54 10.16
CA PRO A 126 26.83 -15.18 11.55
C PRO A 126 28.08 -14.77 12.34
N ALA A 127 29.28 -15.12 11.87
CA ALA A 127 30.55 -14.72 12.47
C ALA A 127 31.02 -13.33 11.99
N ALA A 128 30.48 -12.83 10.87
CA ALA A 128 30.83 -11.53 10.33
C ALA A 128 30.08 -10.39 11.03
N GLY A 129 30.71 -9.21 11.07
CA GLY A 129 30.09 -8.01 11.61
C GLY A 129 28.85 -7.56 10.81
N PRO A 130 27.95 -6.75 11.42
CA PRO A 130 26.70 -6.33 10.79
C PRO A 130 26.92 -5.56 9.47
N TRP A 131 27.98 -4.76 9.38
CA TRP A 131 28.29 -4.01 8.15
C TRP A 131 28.76 -4.90 6.99
N THR A 132 29.52 -5.95 7.28
CA THR A 132 29.96 -6.91 6.27
C THR A 132 28.76 -7.64 5.67
N ASN A 133 27.84 -8.10 6.52
CA ASN A 133 26.60 -8.74 6.07
C ASN A 133 25.71 -7.78 5.28
N LEU A 134 25.60 -6.51 5.68
CA LEU A 134 24.82 -5.53 4.92
C LEU A 134 25.42 -5.29 3.53
N HIS A 135 26.75 -5.21 3.42
CA HIS A 135 27.41 -5.11 2.12
C HIS A 135 27.14 -6.32 1.23
N THR A 136 27.25 -7.54 1.78
CA THR A 136 26.91 -8.79 1.08
C THR A 136 25.46 -8.79 0.60
N PHE A 137 24.53 -8.36 1.45
CA PHE A 137 23.12 -8.23 1.10
C PHE A 137 22.90 -7.25 -0.06
N VAL A 138 23.56 -6.08 -0.05
CA VAL A 138 23.43 -5.10 -1.15
C VAL A 138 23.92 -5.70 -2.47
N LEU A 139 25.06 -6.38 -2.48
CA LEU A 139 25.58 -7.04 -3.68
C LEU A 139 24.66 -8.16 -4.16
N TYR A 140 24.13 -8.96 -3.23
CA TYR A 140 23.12 -9.98 -3.52
C TYR A 140 21.90 -9.35 -4.20
N ASN A 141 21.31 -8.31 -3.60
CA ASN A 141 20.12 -7.65 -4.13
C ASN A 141 20.36 -7.06 -5.53
N LEU A 142 21.53 -6.46 -5.73
CA LEU A 142 21.94 -5.91 -7.03
C LEU A 142 22.02 -6.99 -8.10
N ALA A 143 22.57 -8.16 -7.75
CA ALA A 143 22.76 -9.27 -8.69
C ALA A 143 21.44 -10.00 -9.01
N THR A 144 20.54 -10.18 -8.04
CA THR A 144 19.39 -11.09 -8.19
C THR A 144 18.05 -10.38 -8.35
N SER A 145 17.88 -9.21 -7.73
CA SER A 145 16.55 -8.65 -7.48
C SER A 145 16.31 -7.31 -8.17
N MET A 146 17.36 -6.64 -8.67
CA MET A 146 17.23 -5.33 -9.33
C MET A 146 16.29 -5.34 -10.54
N GLY A 147 16.36 -6.36 -11.40
CA GLY A 147 15.48 -6.47 -12.57
C GLY A 147 13.99 -6.53 -12.17
N TRP A 148 13.68 -7.34 -11.15
CA TRP A 148 12.32 -7.47 -10.61
C TRP A 148 11.82 -6.18 -9.97
N ASN A 149 12.66 -5.53 -9.17
CA ASN A 149 12.34 -4.27 -8.52
C ASN A 149 12.14 -3.13 -9.53
N LEU A 150 12.97 -3.08 -10.57
CA LEU A 150 12.89 -2.09 -11.63
C LEU A 150 11.62 -2.28 -12.47
N GLY A 151 11.29 -3.51 -12.86
CA GLY A 151 10.04 -3.82 -13.56
C GLY A 151 8.83 -3.30 -12.78
N ARG A 152 8.78 -3.59 -11.48
CA ARG A 152 7.68 -3.18 -10.61
C ARG A 152 7.59 -1.67 -10.49
N ALA A 153 8.73 -1.02 -10.32
CA ALA A 153 8.81 0.43 -10.22
C ALA A 153 8.31 1.11 -11.50
N ILE A 154 8.75 0.63 -12.67
CA ILE A 154 8.32 1.16 -13.97
C ILE A 154 6.83 0.93 -14.19
N THR A 155 6.33 -0.28 -13.95
CA THR A 155 4.89 -0.59 -14.07
C THR A 155 4.06 0.35 -13.21
N ASN A 156 4.44 0.56 -11.94
CA ASN A 156 3.77 1.49 -11.05
C ASN A 156 3.72 2.91 -11.61
N VAL A 157 4.88 3.43 -12.03
CA VAL A 157 5.00 4.80 -12.54
C VAL A 157 4.13 4.97 -13.78
N VAL A 158 4.15 4.02 -14.71
CA VAL A 158 3.33 4.04 -15.93
C VAL A 158 1.84 4.01 -15.59
N LEU A 159 1.40 3.09 -14.73
CA LEU A 159 -0.01 2.98 -14.34
C LEU A 159 -0.51 4.22 -13.60
N LEU A 160 0.31 4.79 -12.72
CA LEU A 160 -0.02 6.04 -12.02
C LEU A 160 -0.08 7.23 -12.99
N ALA A 161 0.84 7.32 -13.95
CA ALA A 161 0.84 8.38 -14.95
C ALA A 161 -0.38 8.30 -15.87
N VAL A 162 -0.73 7.11 -16.34
CA VAL A 162 -1.80 6.89 -17.32
C VAL A 162 -3.18 6.84 -16.66
N LEU A 163 -3.34 6.02 -15.62
CA LEU A 163 -4.65 5.75 -14.99
C LEU A 163 -4.90 6.60 -13.74
N GLY A 164 -3.85 7.08 -13.08
CA GLY A 164 -3.95 7.83 -11.82
C GLY A 164 -4.91 9.02 -11.88
N PRO A 165 -4.87 9.92 -12.88
CA PRO A 165 -5.79 11.05 -12.95
C PRO A 165 -7.27 10.66 -13.05
N ALA A 166 -7.58 9.58 -13.77
CA ALA A 166 -8.96 9.08 -13.90
C ALA A 166 -9.40 8.42 -12.60
N LEU A 167 -8.59 7.52 -12.05
CA LEU A 167 -8.91 6.77 -10.84
C LEU A 167 -8.98 7.67 -9.61
N LEU A 168 -8.09 8.65 -9.45
CA LEU A 168 -8.17 9.63 -8.35
C LEU A 168 -9.51 10.38 -8.38
N ARG A 169 -10.01 10.75 -9.56
CA ARG A 169 -11.33 11.41 -9.69
C ARG A 169 -12.47 10.49 -9.27
N VAL A 170 -12.48 9.25 -9.75
CA VAL A 170 -13.50 8.24 -9.44
C VAL A 170 -13.50 7.91 -7.94
N LEU A 171 -12.33 7.61 -7.37
CA LEU A 171 -12.19 7.25 -5.96
C LEU A 171 -12.59 8.41 -5.04
N ARG A 172 -12.18 9.65 -5.35
CA ARG A 172 -12.61 10.84 -4.59
C ARG A 172 -14.11 11.07 -4.67
N ARG A 173 -14.74 10.79 -5.82
CA ARG A 173 -16.19 10.88 -5.96
C ARG A 173 -16.90 9.83 -5.11
N ALA A 174 -16.38 8.61 -5.09
CA ALA A 174 -16.90 7.53 -4.23
C ALA A 174 -16.73 7.86 -2.74
N ALA A 175 -15.59 8.44 -2.34
CA ALA A 175 -15.32 8.85 -0.95
C ALA A 175 -16.34 9.87 -0.43
N ARG A 176 -16.75 10.85 -1.25
CA ARG A 176 -17.74 11.87 -0.87
C ARG A 176 -19.15 11.30 -0.63
N ARG A 177 -19.49 10.15 -1.22
CA ARG A 177 -20.81 9.53 -1.10
C ARG A 177 -20.95 8.63 0.14
N GLY A 178 -19.86 8.33 0.83
CA GLY A 178 -19.85 7.47 2.03
C GLY A 178 -20.13 8.20 3.35
N ILE A 179 -20.21 9.53 3.34
CA ILE A 179 -20.58 10.33 4.52
C ILE A 179 -22.09 10.49 4.47
N VAL A 180 -22.82 9.56 5.10
CA VAL A 180 -24.23 9.79 5.45
C VAL A 180 -24.23 10.80 6.60
N PRO A 181 -24.80 12.01 6.45
CA PRO A 181 -24.99 12.90 7.59
C PRO A 181 -25.85 12.16 8.61
N ARG A 182 -25.35 11.98 9.84
CA ARG A 182 -26.24 11.59 10.93
C ARG A 182 -27.20 12.76 11.13
N GLU A 183 -28.47 12.56 10.83
CA GLU A 183 -29.51 13.47 11.31
C GLU A 183 -29.42 13.50 12.83
N VAL A 184 -28.95 14.63 13.37
CA VAL A 184 -29.15 14.92 14.78
C VAL A 184 -30.62 15.23 14.92
N SER A 185 -31.40 14.26 15.40
CA SER A 185 -32.78 14.50 15.83
C SER A 185 -32.74 15.42 17.05
N SER A 186 -32.68 16.73 16.80
CA SER A 186 -32.91 17.74 17.81
C SER A 186 -34.39 17.67 18.21
N GLY A 187 -34.69 16.86 19.23
CA GLY A 187 -36.01 16.81 19.85
C GLY A 187 -36.42 18.20 20.31
N ARG A 188 -37.37 18.80 19.59
CA ARG A 188 -38.04 20.03 19.96
C ARG A 188 -39.49 19.72 20.31
N THR A 189 -39.80 19.73 21.59
CA THR A 189 -41.16 19.88 22.15
C THR A 189 -40.99 20.68 23.45
N ALA A 190 -41.11 22.01 23.48
CA ALA A 190 -42.32 22.85 23.46
C ALA A 190 -43.32 22.55 24.61
N GLY A 191 -43.46 23.51 25.53
CA GLY A 191 -44.44 23.57 26.63
C GLY A 191 -44.04 24.65 27.65
N ASN A 192 -44.20 25.96 27.38
CA ASN A 192 -45.39 26.84 27.40
C ASN A 192 -45.58 27.61 28.74
N THR A 193 -45.59 28.95 28.61
CA THR A 193 -46.29 30.01 29.39
C THR A 193 -45.98 30.33 30.86
N VAL A 194 -45.26 31.47 31.03
CA VAL A 194 -45.67 32.75 31.67
C VAL A 194 -46.62 32.72 32.88
N GLY A 195 -46.13 33.29 34.00
CA GLY A 195 -46.94 33.83 35.10
C GLY A 195 -46.12 34.78 35.97
N VAL A 196 -46.04 36.05 35.58
CA VAL A 196 -45.47 37.15 36.37
C VAL A 196 -46.55 37.63 37.35
N GLY A 197 -46.35 37.39 38.65
CA GLY A 197 -47.15 37.96 39.74
C GLY A 197 -46.36 39.07 40.43
N ARG A 198 -46.96 40.27 40.48
CA ARG A 198 -46.47 41.45 41.22
C ARG A 198 -46.50 41.20 42.73
N GLY A 199 -45.48 41.69 43.42
CA GLY A 199 -45.41 41.91 44.86
C GLY A 199 -44.44 43.04 45.13
#